data_AF-A0A1I7XD25-F1
#
_entry.id   AF-A0A1I7XD25-F1
#
_cell.length_a   1.000
_cell.length_b   1.000
_cell.length_c   1.000
_cell.angle_alpha   90.00
_cell.angle_beta   90.00
_cell.angle_gamma   90.00
#
_symmetry.space_group_name_H-M   'P 1'
#
loop_
_entity.id
_entity.type
_entity.pdbx_description
1 polymer ?
#
loop_
_entity_poly.entity_id
_entity_poly.type
_entity_poly.pdbx_seq_one_letter_code
_entity_poly.pdbx_strand_id
1 'polypeptide(L)'
;MSTQIQTEQRTFMCLNCQSPLKLDVNSREDKDKKISLDVDSADGLEGQSRNLLQIICDAEVPTDAPICKECSDALLTGMDQQLDTLEDDCSSYRQLIECLKSKHSNSDILAHRQTLRNLKEEERVLEAELQRLILEEKRLDDEQLEKKRELECRTEEEARLWRQFRDNHRRLLDIDEKTRKVDAELRYAEAQHRKLAGLNVLDLCFHIWVDSTDGTIVLSLGEINGFRLGRLPDRAVDWPEINAAWGQAVLLLDVTFNSCINAENECSPRKLQTDCYGKSFLYKGQAAQNPAFRLLYRINKDRLVQGNMEYSAKMLLNSEERWTKAMKILLANLRGAIVQVVAARPPAS
;
A
#
# COMPACT_ATOMS: atom_id res chain seq x y z
N MET A 1 0.62 -42.00 129.18
CA MET A 1 0.85 -42.38 127.78
C MET A 1 1.39 -41.15 127.08
N SER A 2 2.66 -41.19 126.73
CA SER A 2 3.38 -40.08 126.11
C SER A 2 3.10 -40.09 124.61
N THR A 3 2.54 -39.01 124.08
CA THR A 3 2.46 -38.75 122.65
C THR A 3 3.26 -37.47 122.37
N GLN A 4 4.36 -37.64 121.64
CA GLN A 4 5.28 -36.61 121.21
C GLN A 4 4.58 -35.63 120.27
N ILE A 5 4.72 -34.33 120.56
CA ILE A 5 4.46 -33.25 119.61
C ILE A 5 5.71 -33.14 118.74
N GLN A 6 5.65 -33.60 117.49
CA GLN A 6 6.68 -33.30 116.50
C GLN A 6 6.49 -31.87 116.02
N THR A 7 7.40 -30.99 116.41
CA THR A 7 7.60 -29.68 115.78
C THR A 7 8.20 -29.88 114.39
N GLU A 8 7.42 -29.67 113.34
CA GLU A 8 7.93 -29.60 111.97
C GLU A 8 8.83 -28.36 111.82
N GLN A 9 10.14 -28.56 111.86
CA GLN A 9 11.12 -27.56 111.44
C GLN A 9 11.00 -27.37 109.92
N ARG A 10 10.28 -26.33 109.48
CA ARG A 10 10.32 -25.90 108.08
C ARG A 10 11.77 -25.54 107.75
N THR A 11 12.42 -26.40 106.96
CA THR A 11 13.78 -26.18 106.48
C THR A 11 13.67 -25.20 105.31
N PHE A 12 14.00 -23.94 105.55
CA PHE A 12 14.07 -22.95 104.48
C PHE A 12 15.33 -23.23 103.66
N MET A 13 15.21 -23.26 102.35
CA MET A 13 16.34 -23.53 101.45
C MET A 13 16.71 -22.23 100.75
N CYS A 14 18.00 -21.94 100.60
CA CYS A 14 18.42 -20.78 99.83
C CYS A 14 17.95 -20.90 98.39
N LEU A 15 17.27 -19.88 97.89
CA LEU A 15 16.73 -19.87 96.53
C LEU A 15 17.81 -20.01 95.44
N ASN A 16 19.01 -19.49 95.69
CA ASN A 16 20.12 -19.48 94.73
C ASN A 16 20.99 -20.75 94.80
N CYS A 17 21.48 -21.13 95.99
CA CYS A 17 22.42 -22.26 96.15
C CYS A 17 21.79 -23.54 96.73
N GLN A 18 20.47 -23.55 97.00
CA GLN A 18 19.73 -24.68 97.57
C GLN A 18 20.32 -25.26 98.86
N SER A 19 21.06 -24.44 99.62
CA SER A 19 21.62 -24.83 100.91
C SER A 19 20.61 -24.58 102.05
N PRO A 20 20.52 -25.44 103.08
CA PRO A 20 19.58 -25.27 104.18
C PRO A 20 19.92 -24.03 105.02
N LEU A 21 18.95 -23.12 105.14
CA LEU A 21 19.01 -21.92 105.94
C LEU A 21 18.52 -22.20 107.35
N LYS A 22 19.29 -21.75 108.34
CA LYS A 22 18.83 -21.67 109.73
C LYS A 22 18.25 -20.28 109.95
N LEU A 23 16.93 -20.17 109.94
CA LEU A 23 16.25 -18.93 110.32
C LEU A 23 15.93 -18.98 111.82
N ASP A 24 16.53 -18.09 112.61
CA ASP A 24 16.04 -17.77 113.95
C ASP A 24 14.92 -16.74 113.79
N VAL A 25 13.67 -17.21 113.79
CA VAL A 25 12.48 -16.35 113.69
C VAL A 25 12.23 -15.70 115.04
N ASN A 26 12.88 -14.57 115.29
CA ASN A 26 12.41 -13.58 116.26
C ASN A 26 11.59 -12.54 115.51
N SER A 27 10.27 -12.69 115.56
CA SER A 27 9.31 -11.74 115.02
C SER A 27 9.51 -10.36 115.66
N ARG A 28 10.09 -9.42 114.90
CA ARG A 28 9.90 -7.99 115.14
C ARG A 28 9.04 -7.46 114.01
N GLU A 29 7.77 -7.23 114.33
CA GLU A 29 6.88 -6.40 113.55
C GLU A 29 7.38 -4.95 113.63
N ASP A 30 8.08 -4.49 112.60
CA ASP A 30 8.26 -3.05 112.38
C ASP A 30 7.52 -2.63 111.12
N LYS A 31 6.54 -1.76 111.35
CA LYS A 31 5.82 -1.01 110.33
C LYS A 31 6.77 0.03 109.75
N ASP A 32 6.99 0.06 108.45
CA ASP A 32 6.73 1.27 107.64
C ASP A 32 7.20 1.18 106.17
N LYS A 33 6.40 1.88 105.35
CA LYS A 33 6.74 2.62 104.12
C LYS A 33 7.10 1.82 102.86
N LYS A 34 6.08 1.69 102.03
CA LYS A 34 6.16 1.52 100.57
C LYS A 34 6.94 2.69 99.96
N ILE A 35 8.22 2.49 99.68
CA ILE A 35 9.01 3.33 98.78
C ILE A 35 8.92 2.66 97.41
N SER A 36 8.14 3.24 96.50
CA SER A 36 8.18 2.89 95.08
C SER A 36 9.45 3.49 94.48
N LEU A 37 10.49 2.69 94.31
CA LEU A 37 11.61 2.99 93.44
C LEU A 37 11.36 2.25 92.13
N ASP A 38 10.91 2.99 91.13
CA ASP A 38 10.89 2.51 89.75
C ASP A 38 12.35 2.38 89.28
N VAL A 39 12.87 1.15 89.25
CA VAL A 39 14.20 0.83 88.69
C VAL A 39 14.01 0.41 87.23
N ASP A 40 13.57 1.34 86.40
CA ASP A 40 13.66 1.21 84.95
C ASP A 40 15.10 1.51 84.53
N SER A 41 16.00 0.52 84.68
CA SER A 41 17.23 0.32 83.88
C SER A 41 18.10 -0.77 84.52
N ALA A 42 17.76 -2.04 84.27
CA ALA A 42 18.63 -3.17 84.60
C ALA A 42 19.10 -3.86 83.31
N ASP A 43 19.67 -3.09 82.36
CA ASP A 43 20.07 -3.62 81.05
C ASP A 43 21.51 -4.23 80.99
N GLY A 44 22.17 -4.44 82.13
CA GLY A 44 23.53 -5.02 82.19
C GLY A 44 23.74 -6.44 82.79
N LEU A 45 22.75 -7.11 83.37
CA LEU A 45 22.94 -8.37 84.14
C LEU A 45 22.74 -9.66 83.31
N GLU A 46 23.76 -10.44 83.00
CA GLU A 46 23.53 -11.72 82.33
C GLU A 46 22.88 -12.78 83.24
N GLY A 47 21.73 -13.31 82.79
CA GLY A 47 21.19 -14.62 83.13
C GLY A 47 20.65 -14.82 84.55
N GLN A 48 21.49 -15.24 85.49
CA GLN A 48 21.06 -15.76 86.80
C GLN A 48 20.84 -14.67 87.86
N SER A 49 21.66 -13.62 87.85
CA SER A 49 21.58 -12.54 88.83
C SER A 49 20.39 -11.60 88.61
N ARG A 50 19.94 -11.39 87.36
CA ARG A 50 18.69 -10.64 87.04
C ARG A 50 17.47 -11.25 87.68
N ASN A 51 17.26 -12.53 87.40
CA ASN A 51 16.08 -13.26 87.84
C ASN A 51 16.05 -13.32 89.36
N LEU A 52 17.21 -13.53 90.00
CA LEU A 52 17.31 -13.51 91.46
C LEU A 52 17.00 -12.13 92.04
N LEU A 53 17.54 -11.05 91.47
CA LEU A 53 17.28 -9.68 91.94
C LEU A 53 15.81 -9.29 91.80
N GLN A 54 15.19 -9.61 90.67
CA GLN A 54 13.79 -9.33 90.40
C GLN A 54 12.87 -10.06 91.40
N ILE A 55 13.13 -11.34 91.65
CA ILE A 55 12.36 -12.15 92.62
C ILE A 55 12.49 -11.59 94.04
N ILE A 56 13.66 -11.05 94.42
CA ILE A 56 13.85 -10.39 95.72
C ILE A 56 13.07 -9.07 95.79
N CYS A 57 13.11 -8.25 94.75
CA CYS A 57 12.39 -6.96 94.71
C CYS A 57 10.86 -7.13 94.73
N ASP A 58 10.35 -8.23 94.18
CA ASP A 58 8.92 -8.56 94.14
C ASP A 58 8.41 -9.25 95.43
N ALA A 59 9.30 -9.60 96.37
CA ALA A 59 8.93 -10.28 97.61
C ALA A 59 8.40 -9.30 98.68
N GLU A 60 7.18 -9.54 99.19
CA GLU A 60 6.56 -8.71 100.23
C GLU A 60 7.06 -9.08 101.64
N VAL A 61 7.48 -10.33 101.85
CA VAL A 61 7.97 -10.84 103.14
C VAL A 61 9.34 -11.51 102.95
N PRO A 62 10.31 -11.34 103.86
CA PRO A 62 11.64 -11.96 103.76
C PRO A 62 11.65 -13.50 103.65
N THR A 63 10.55 -14.14 104.05
CA THR A 63 10.34 -15.60 103.92
C THR A 63 10.00 -16.05 102.49
N ASP A 64 9.57 -15.15 101.62
CA ASP A 64 9.12 -15.50 100.26
C ASP A 64 10.30 -15.68 99.29
N ALA A 65 11.44 -15.02 99.56
CA ALA A 65 12.69 -15.17 98.81
C ALA A 65 13.90 -15.37 99.76
N PRO A 66 14.01 -16.52 100.44
CA PRO A 66 15.06 -16.72 101.44
C PRO A 66 16.41 -17.01 100.78
N ILE A 67 17.42 -16.19 101.08
CA ILE A 67 18.78 -16.27 100.51
C ILE A 67 19.82 -16.32 101.64
N CYS A 68 20.89 -17.10 101.47
CA CYS A 68 21.96 -17.16 102.46
C CYS A 68 22.87 -15.93 102.38
N LYS A 69 23.55 -15.59 103.47
CA LYS A 69 24.48 -14.45 103.53
C LYS A 69 25.52 -14.48 102.40
N GLU A 70 26.10 -15.65 102.13
CA GLU A 70 27.11 -15.83 101.08
C GLU A 70 26.56 -15.54 99.67
N CYS A 71 25.31 -15.92 99.40
CA CYS A 71 24.66 -15.61 98.13
C CYS A 71 24.20 -14.14 98.03
N SER A 72 23.82 -13.52 99.15
CA SER A 72 23.52 -12.09 99.21
C SER A 72 24.77 -11.25 98.98
N ASP A 73 25.88 -11.58 99.63
CA ASP A 73 27.15 -10.88 99.50
C ASP A 73 27.71 -11.03 98.06
N ALA A 74 27.57 -12.21 97.45
CA ALA A 74 27.95 -12.43 96.04
C ALA A 74 27.08 -11.65 95.05
N LEU A 75 25.77 -11.55 95.31
CA LEU A 75 24.85 -10.75 94.49
C LEU A 75 25.17 -9.26 94.58
N LEU A 76 25.38 -8.74 95.80
CA LEU A 76 25.76 -7.35 96.03
C LEU A 76 27.09 -7.01 95.35
N THR A 77 28.11 -7.88 95.51
CA THR A 77 29.41 -7.70 94.82
C THR A 77 29.26 -7.67 93.30
N GLY A 78 28.37 -8.50 92.73
CA GLY A 78 28.07 -8.50 91.30
C GLY A 78 27.35 -7.24 90.83
N MET A 79 26.45 -6.69 91.65
CA MET A 79 25.80 -5.40 91.37
C MET A 79 26.77 -4.23 91.48
N ASP A 80 27.63 -4.20 92.49
CA ASP A 80 28.65 -3.16 92.68
C ASP A 80 29.60 -3.10 91.48
N GLN A 81 30.07 -4.25 90.99
CA GLN A 81 30.90 -4.31 89.77
C GLN A 81 30.21 -3.75 88.53
N GLN A 82 28.89 -3.93 88.41
CA GLN A 82 28.13 -3.37 87.30
C GLN A 82 27.87 -1.88 87.45
N LEU A 83 27.63 -1.41 88.68
CA LEU A 83 27.55 0.00 88.97
C LEU A 83 28.88 0.68 88.61
N ASP A 84 30.02 0.10 89.00
CA ASP A 84 31.35 0.59 88.64
C ASP A 84 31.55 0.62 87.10
N THR A 85 31.15 -0.44 86.40
CA THR A 85 31.26 -0.49 84.93
C THR A 85 30.39 0.57 84.25
N LEU A 86 29.15 0.77 84.74
CA LEU A 86 28.24 1.80 84.24
C LEU A 86 28.72 3.21 84.60
N GLU A 87 29.35 3.39 85.76
CA GLU A 87 29.98 4.64 86.17
C GLU A 87 31.17 4.99 85.27
N ASP A 88 32.00 3.99 84.93
CA ASP A 88 33.10 4.12 83.98
C ASP A 88 32.61 4.45 82.56
N ASP A 89 31.56 3.79 82.08
CA ASP A 89 30.92 4.10 80.80
C ASP A 89 30.31 5.51 80.80
N CYS A 90 29.58 5.87 81.86
CA CYS A 90 29.04 7.21 82.03
C CYS A 90 30.15 8.27 82.06
N SER A 91 31.28 7.99 82.72
CA SER A 91 32.44 8.87 82.76
C SER A 91 33.05 9.04 81.36
N SER A 92 33.15 7.95 80.59
CA SER A 92 33.65 7.93 79.21
C SER A 92 32.74 8.71 78.26
N TYR A 93 31.42 8.53 78.35
CA TYR A 93 30.45 9.31 77.57
C TYR A 93 30.49 10.80 77.95
N ARG A 94 30.62 11.13 79.24
CA ARG A 94 30.78 12.52 79.68
C ARG A 94 32.05 13.15 79.12
N GLN A 95 33.18 12.44 79.17
CA GLN A 95 34.45 12.89 78.59
C GLN A 95 34.35 13.07 77.07
N LEU A 96 33.67 12.17 76.36
CA LEU A 96 33.44 12.30 74.92
C LEU A 96 32.56 13.53 74.61
N ILE A 97 31.49 13.74 75.36
CA ILE A 97 30.62 14.92 75.26
C ILE A 97 31.43 16.20 75.52
N GLU A 98 32.31 16.19 76.51
CA GLU A 98 33.14 17.35 76.86
C GLU A 98 34.21 17.63 75.80
N CYS A 99 34.83 16.58 75.25
CA CYS A 99 35.72 16.67 74.09
C CYS A 99 35.00 17.21 72.83
N LEU A 100 33.74 16.82 72.61
CA LEU A 100 32.93 17.33 71.50
C LEU A 100 32.53 18.79 71.74
N LYS A 101 32.15 19.15 72.97
CA LYS A 101 31.85 20.54 73.36
C LYS A 101 33.07 21.45 73.26
N SER A 102 34.27 20.95 73.59
CA SER A 102 35.51 21.73 73.48
C SER A 102 35.91 21.93 72.02
N LYS A 103 35.87 20.86 71.20
CA LYS A 103 36.13 20.90 69.75
C LYS A 103 35.08 21.72 68.99
N HIS A 104 33.87 21.80 69.52
CA HIS A 104 32.73 22.49 68.92
C HIS A 104 32.14 23.51 69.89
N SER A 105 32.97 24.48 70.29
CA SER A 105 32.57 25.55 71.22
C SER A 105 31.36 26.33 70.68
N ASN A 106 30.52 26.84 71.58
CA ASN A 106 29.24 27.53 71.30
C ASN A 106 29.30 28.71 70.28
N SER A 107 30.50 29.12 69.85
CA SER A 107 30.78 30.04 68.75
C SER A 107 30.12 29.61 67.42
N ASP A 108 30.17 28.31 67.10
CA ASP A 108 29.70 27.80 65.80
C ASP A 108 28.18 27.53 65.78
N ILE A 109 27.50 27.60 66.93
CA ILE A 109 26.04 27.35 67.01
C ILE A 109 25.27 28.41 66.20
N LEU A 110 25.71 29.67 66.23
CA LEU A 110 25.07 30.72 65.43
C LEU A 110 25.30 30.50 63.93
N ALA A 111 26.52 30.13 63.54
CA ALA A 111 26.85 29.78 62.15
C ALA A 111 26.03 28.57 61.68
N HIS A 112 25.93 27.51 62.49
CA HIS A 112 25.14 26.33 62.18
C HIS A 112 23.63 26.56 62.17
N ARG A 113 23.10 27.40 63.06
CA ARG A 113 21.71 27.85 63.01
C ARG A 113 21.44 28.69 61.76
N GLN A 114 22.42 29.47 61.29
CA GLN A 114 22.32 30.22 60.06
C GLN A 114 22.36 29.29 58.84
N THR A 115 23.28 28.33 58.78
CA THR A 115 23.31 27.33 57.69
C THR A 115 22.05 26.47 57.67
N LEU A 116 21.52 26.05 58.83
CA LEU A 116 20.24 25.32 58.89
C LEU A 116 19.06 26.15 58.37
N ARG A 117 19.05 27.47 58.64
CA ARG A 117 18.03 28.37 58.09
C ARG A 117 18.16 28.52 56.58
N ASN A 118 19.39 28.69 56.07
CA ASN A 118 19.65 28.80 54.64
C ASN A 118 19.26 27.50 53.92
N LEU A 119 19.69 26.34 54.42
CA LEU A 119 19.36 25.04 53.84
C LEU A 119 17.85 24.76 53.84
N LYS A 120 17.13 25.15 54.90
CA LYS A 120 15.66 25.01 54.93
C LYS A 120 14.96 25.90 53.91
N GLU A 121 15.46 27.12 53.68
CA GLU A 121 14.92 27.98 52.64
C GLU A 121 15.25 27.44 51.25
N GLU A 122 16.47 26.91 51.04
CA GLU A 122 16.86 26.23 49.81
C GLU A 122 15.98 25.00 49.53
N GLU A 123 15.74 24.16 50.53
CA GLU A 123 14.83 23.01 50.45
C GLU A 123 13.43 23.46 50.02
N ARG A 124 12.89 24.50 50.66
CA ARG A 124 11.56 25.04 50.32
C ARG A 124 11.49 25.59 48.90
N VAL A 125 12.55 26.24 48.41
CA VAL A 125 12.63 26.75 47.03
C VAL A 125 12.70 25.59 46.04
N LEU A 126 13.53 24.58 46.31
CA LEU A 126 13.67 23.40 45.47
C LEU A 126 12.38 22.56 45.42
N GLU A 127 11.67 22.42 46.54
CA GLU A 127 10.36 21.76 46.58
C GLU A 127 9.33 22.49 45.73
N ALA A 128 9.30 23.83 45.79
CA ALA A 128 8.40 24.63 44.96
C ALA A 128 8.74 24.51 43.47
N GLU A 129 10.03 24.48 43.12
CA GLU A 129 10.48 24.26 41.74
C GLU A 129 10.13 22.85 41.24
N LEU A 130 10.32 21.83 42.07
CA LEU A 130 9.94 20.45 41.76
C LEU A 130 8.43 20.35 41.49
N GLN A 131 7.59 20.97 42.33
CA GLN A 131 6.15 20.99 42.10
C GLN A 131 5.76 21.69 40.80
N ARG A 132 6.44 22.79 40.45
CA ARG A 132 6.25 23.47 39.16
C ARG A 132 6.59 22.54 37.99
N LEU A 133 7.73 21.85 38.07
CA LEU A 133 8.17 20.92 37.02
C LEU A 133 7.22 19.73 36.86
N ILE A 134 6.72 19.15 37.95
CA ILE A 134 5.74 18.05 37.90
C ILE A 134 4.43 18.50 37.20
N LEU A 135 3.98 19.73 37.44
CA LEU A 135 2.79 20.24 36.77
C LEU A 135 3.04 20.45 35.26
N GLU A 136 4.22 20.94 34.91
CA GLU A 136 4.62 21.14 33.52
C GLU A 136 4.81 19.81 32.77
N GLU A 137 5.40 18.80 33.41
CA GLU A 137 5.52 17.44 32.89
C GLU A 137 4.14 16.86 32.55
N LYS A 138 3.18 16.95 33.49
CA LYS A 138 1.80 16.48 33.25
C LYS A 138 1.15 17.20 32.06
N ARG A 139 1.33 18.52 31.95
CA ARG A 139 0.80 19.30 30.82
C ARG A 139 1.41 18.83 29.50
N LEU A 140 2.72 18.61 29.47
CA LEU A 140 3.41 18.15 28.27
C LEU A 140 3.01 16.72 27.90
N ASP A 141 2.81 15.84 28.88
CA ASP A 141 2.34 14.47 28.63
C ASP A 141 0.94 14.44 28.01
N ASP A 142 0.02 15.28 28.50
CA ASP A 142 -1.31 15.43 27.93
C ASP A 142 -1.25 15.95 26.49
N GLU A 143 -0.41 16.96 26.22
CA GLU A 143 -0.19 17.50 24.88
C GLU A 143 0.44 16.46 23.93
N GLN A 144 1.40 15.68 24.40
CA GLN A 144 2.03 14.61 23.64
C GLN A 144 1.05 13.49 23.32
N LEU A 145 0.19 13.13 24.27
CA LEU A 145 -0.83 12.11 24.06
C LEU A 145 -1.83 12.54 22.98
N GLU A 146 -2.29 13.79 23.03
CA GLU A 146 -3.20 14.32 22.02
C GLU A 146 -2.54 14.35 20.63
N LYS A 147 -1.29 14.78 20.55
CA LYS A 147 -0.55 14.79 19.28
C LYS A 147 -0.30 13.39 18.72
N LYS A 148 -0.08 12.39 19.57
CA LYS A 148 0.03 10.98 19.15
C LYS A 148 -1.30 10.48 18.55
N ARG A 149 -2.43 10.79 19.18
CA ARG A 149 -3.77 10.43 18.67
C ARG A 149 -4.06 11.11 17.32
N GLU A 150 -3.74 12.40 17.19
CA GLU A 150 -3.87 13.12 15.92
C GLU A 150 -3.04 12.45 14.81
N LEU A 151 -1.80 12.03 15.13
CA LEU A 151 -0.91 11.36 14.18
C LEU A 151 -1.45 9.99 13.77
N GLU A 152 -1.94 9.18 14.71
CA GLU A 152 -2.57 7.89 14.44
C GLU A 152 -3.77 8.05 13.48
N CYS A 153 -4.68 8.98 13.77
CA CYS A 153 -5.82 9.28 12.91
C CYS A 153 -5.38 9.67 11.48
N ARG A 154 -4.38 10.55 11.36
CA ARG A 154 -3.81 10.94 10.05
C ARG A 154 -3.19 9.75 9.31
N THR A 155 -2.47 8.87 10.01
CA THR A 155 -1.85 7.70 9.36
C THR A 155 -2.89 6.72 8.81
N GLU A 156 -4.04 6.58 9.49
CA GLU A 156 -5.16 5.77 8.99
C GLU A 156 -5.81 6.38 7.75
N GLU A 157 -5.99 7.71 7.73
CA GLU A 157 -6.48 8.45 6.56
C GLU A 157 -5.54 8.31 5.37
N GLU A 158 -4.23 8.47 5.58
CA GLU A 158 -3.23 8.24 4.54
C GLU A 158 -3.29 6.80 4.03
N ALA A 159 -3.35 5.80 4.92
CA ALA A 159 -3.47 4.40 4.52
C ALA A 159 -4.76 4.12 3.72
N ARG A 160 -5.86 4.84 4.00
CA ARG A 160 -7.10 4.79 3.21
C ARG A 160 -6.91 5.40 1.84
N LEU A 161 -6.29 6.57 1.73
CA LEU A 161 -6.01 7.21 0.45
C LEU A 161 -5.06 6.37 -0.40
N TRP A 162 -4.03 5.76 0.21
CA TRP A 162 -3.12 4.83 -0.47
C TRP A 162 -3.84 3.60 -1.02
N ARG A 163 -4.83 3.06 -0.30
CA ARG A 163 -5.67 1.97 -0.83
C ARG A 163 -6.45 2.43 -2.06
N GLN A 164 -7.12 3.57 -2.00
CA GLN A 164 -7.87 4.13 -3.13
C GLN A 164 -6.96 4.41 -4.33
N PHE A 165 -5.76 4.95 -4.10
CA PHE A 165 -4.78 5.18 -5.15
C PHE A 165 -4.39 3.88 -5.85
N ARG A 166 -4.10 2.81 -5.08
CA ARG A 166 -3.77 1.49 -5.66
C ARG A 166 -4.93 0.91 -6.46
N ASP A 167 -6.16 1.03 -5.98
CA ASP A 167 -7.35 0.54 -6.69
C ASP A 167 -7.58 1.30 -7.99
N ASN A 168 -7.47 2.64 -7.94
CA ASN A 168 -7.57 3.48 -9.13
C ASN A 168 -6.45 3.19 -10.13
N HIS A 169 -5.23 2.97 -9.66
CA HIS A 169 -4.10 2.60 -10.51
C HIS A 169 -4.32 1.25 -11.20
N ARG A 170 -4.86 0.25 -10.48
CA ARG A 170 -5.24 -1.04 -11.09
C ARG A 170 -6.29 -0.86 -12.18
N ARG A 171 -7.33 -0.05 -11.92
CA ARG A 171 -8.36 0.26 -12.92
C ARG A 171 -7.79 0.94 -14.16
N LEU A 172 -6.84 1.85 -13.98
CA LEU A 172 -6.17 2.51 -15.10
C LEU A 172 -5.40 1.50 -15.96
N LEU A 173 -4.68 0.56 -15.34
CA LEU A 173 -3.98 -0.49 -16.07
C LEU A 173 -4.94 -1.41 -16.83
N ASP A 174 -6.06 -1.79 -16.22
CA ASP A 174 -7.09 -2.61 -16.88
C ASP A 174 -7.69 -1.89 -18.10
N ILE A 175 -7.92 -0.58 -18.00
CA ILE A 175 -8.42 0.25 -19.12
C ILE A 175 -7.36 0.33 -20.21
N ASP A 176 -6.11 0.60 -19.86
CA ASP A 176 -4.99 0.68 -20.79
C ASP A 176 -4.77 -0.65 -21.54
N GLU A 177 -4.90 -1.80 -20.88
CA GLU A 177 -4.87 -3.11 -21.54
C GLU A 177 -6.04 -3.28 -22.52
N LYS A 178 -7.26 -2.88 -22.14
CA LYS A 178 -8.43 -2.94 -23.03
C LYS A 178 -8.26 -2.04 -24.25
N THR A 179 -7.75 -0.82 -24.06
CA THR A 179 -7.47 0.10 -25.15
C THR A 179 -6.44 -0.50 -26.11
N ARG A 180 -5.34 -1.07 -25.59
CA ARG A 180 -4.35 -1.75 -26.44
C ARG A 180 -4.93 -2.92 -27.25
N LYS A 181 -5.86 -3.69 -26.66
CA LYS A 181 -6.55 -4.78 -27.36
C LYS A 181 -7.40 -4.24 -28.52
N VAL A 182 -8.25 -3.25 -28.26
CA VAL A 182 -9.08 -2.61 -29.29
C VAL A 182 -8.23 -1.98 -30.38
N ASP A 183 -7.13 -1.31 -30.03
CA ASP A 183 -6.20 -0.72 -31.00
C ASP A 183 -5.51 -1.76 -31.88
N ALA A 184 -5.25 -2.96 -31.34
CA ALA A 184 -4.68 -4.05 -32.12
C ALA A 184 -5.71 -4.65 -33.08
N GLU A 185 -6.96 -4.81 -32.65
CA GLU A 185 -8.08 -5.25 -33.49
C GLU A 185 -8.36 -4.26 -34.61
N LEU A 186 -8.37 -2.96 -34.30
CA LEU A 186 -8.53 -1.89 -35.29
C LEU A 186 -7.43 -1.96 -36.34
N ARG A 187 -6.16 -2.04 -35.93
CA ARG A 187 -5.02 -2.17 -36.86
C ARG A 187 -5.12 -3.41 -37.74
N TYR A 188 -5.59 -4.53 -37.19
CA TYR A 188 -5.84 -5.74 -37.98
C TYR A 188 -6.94 -5.53 -39.01
N ALA A 189 -8.08 -4.97 -38.60
CA ALA A 189 -9.20 -4.68 -39.49
C ALA A 189 -8.82 -3.69 -40.59
N GLU A 190 -8.09 -2.62 -40.25
CA GLU A 190 -7.55 -1.65 -41.22
C GLU A 190 -6.61 -2.30 -42.23
N ALA A 191 -5.74 -3.22 -41.80
CA ALA A 191 -4.85 -3.94 -42.69
C ALA A 191 -5.62 -4.85 -43.66
N GLN A 192 -6.66 -5.54 -43.20
CA GLN A 192 -7.53 -6.34 -44.07
C GLN A 192 -8.35 -5.47 -45.01
N HIS A 193 -8.90 -4.36 -44.51
CA HIS A 193 -9.62 -3.39 -45.32
C HIS A 193 -8.71 -2.81 -46.40
N ARG A 194 -7.45 -2.45 -46.08
CA ARG A 194 -6.48 -1.98 -47.07
C ARG A 194 -6.19 -3.03 -48.15
N LYS A 195 -6.10 -4.31 -47.79
CA LYS A 195 -5.95 -5.41 -48.77
C LYS A 195 -7.18 -5.50 -49.68
N LEU A 196 -8.38 -5.51 -49.10
CA LEU A 196 -9.63 -5.60 -49.86
C LEU A 196 -9.89 -4.37 -50.72
N ALA A 197 -9.60 -3.17 -50.22
CA ALA A 197 -9.71 -1.91 -50.96
C ALA A 197 -8.73 -1.82 -52.13
N GLY A 198 -7.56 -2.47 -52.03
CA GLY A 198 -6.61 -2.60 -53.13
C GLY A 198 -7.03 -3.62 -54.19
N LEU A 199 -8.01 -4.48 -53.91
CA LEU A 199 -8.51 -5.50 -54.84
C LEU A 199 -9.74 -4.96 -55.58
N ASN A 200 -9.51 -4.32 -56.72
CA ASN A 200 -10.59 -4.09 -57.67
C ASN A 200 -10.94 -5.43 -58.35
N VAL A 201 -12.06 -6.03 -57.95
CA VAL A 201 -12.53 -7.33 -58.48
C VAL A 201 -12.65 -7.32 -60.01
N LEU A 202 -13.04 -6.20 -60.61
CA LEU A 202 -13.17 -6.09 -62.07
C LEU A 202 -11.81 -6.03 -62.77
N ASP A 203 -10.80 -5.42 -62.13
CA ASP A 203 -9.43 -5.37 -62.65
C ASP A 203 -8.74 -6.75 -62.52
N LEU A 204 -9.08 -7.52 -61.49
CA LEU A 204 -8.57 -8.88 -61.30
C LEU A 204 -9.19 -9.89 -62.28
N CYS A 205 -10.48 -9.76 -62.59
CA CYS A 205 -11.20 -10.67 -63.48
C CYS A 205 -11.03 -10.35 -64.98
N PHE A 206 -10.78 -9.09 -65.33
CA PHE A 206 -10.65 -8.62 -66.71
C PHE A 206 -9.36 -7.82 -66.88
N HIS A 207 -8.25 -8.54 -67.00
CA HIS A 207 -6.96 -7.95 -67.23
C HIS A 207 -6.83 -7.43 -68.67
N ILE A 208 -7.02 -6.12 -68.87
CA ILE A 208 -6.88 -5.45 -70.17
C ILE A 208 -5.47 -4.82 -70.29
N TRP A 209 -4.62 -5.36 -71.15
CA TRP A 209 -3.33 -4.77 -71.52
C TRP A 209 -3.46 -3.98 -72.82
N VAL A 210 -3.03 -2.71 -72.78
CA VAL A 210 -2.97 -1.83 -73.94
C VAL A 210 -1.65 -1.08 -73.87
N ASP A 211 -0.71 -1.37 -74.79
CA ASP A 211 0.54 -0.61 -74.85
C ASP A 211 0.26 0.81 -75.32
N SER A 212 0.42 1.77 -74.42
CA SER A 212 0.38 3.20 -74.73
C SER A 212 1.70 3.84 -74.30
N THR A 213 2.48 4.32 -75.26
CA THR A 213 3.62 5.21 -75.01
C THR A 213 3.16 6.65 -75.27
N ASP A 214 3.33 7.54 -74.30
CA ASP A 214 3.06 8.99 -74.37
C ASP A 214 1.74 9.37 -75.07
N GLY A 215 0.63 8.75 -74.63
CA GLY A 215 -0.71 9.04 -75.14
C GLY A 215 -1.00 8.56 -76.57
N THR A 216 0.00 7.97 -77.24
CA THR A 216 -0.11 7.44 -78.60
C THR A 216 -0.17 5.92 -78.55
N ILE A 217 -1.23 5.36 -79.13
CA ILE A 217 -1.41 3.92 -79.27
C ILE A 217 -0.44 3.42 -80.35
N VAL A 218 0.59 2.70 -79.93
CA VAL A 218 1.53 1.99 -80.84
C VAL A 218 0.79 0.86 -81.55
N LEU A 219 1.23 0.52 -82.77
CA LEU A 219 0.79 -0.68 -83.49
C LEU A 219 1.27 -1.94 -82.77
N SER A 220 0.56 -2.30 -81.71
CA SER A 220 0.62 -3.59 -81.04
C SER A 220 -0.80 -4.10 -80.81
N LEU A 221 -0.93 -5.41 -80.60
CA LEU A 221 -2.22 -6.05 -80.32
C LEU A 221 -2.65 -5.69 -78.90
N GLY A 222 -3.91 -5.29 -78.70
CA GLY A 222 -4.48 -5.20 -77.35
C GLY A 222 -4.82 -6.59 -76.83
N GLU A 223 -4.67 -6.81 -75.53
CA GLU A 223 -4.94 -8.11 -74.92
C GLU A 223 -5.99 -7.99 -73.81
N ILE A 224 -6.88 -8.98 -73.72
CA ILE A 224 -7.84 -9.13 -72.63
C ILE A 224 -7.74 -10.55 -72.07
N ASN A 225 -7.41 -10.68 -70.78
CA ASN A 225 -7.20 -11.98 -70.12
C ASN A 225 -6.21 -12.90 -70.88
N GLY A 226 -5.22 -12.30 -71.55
CA GLY A 226 -4.22 -13.00 -72.37
C GLY A 226 -4.63 -13.33 -73.80
N PHE A 227 -5.84 -12.96 -74.25
CA PHE A 227 -6.29 -13.13 -75.63
C PHE A 227 -6.05 -11.88 -76.46
N ARG A 228 -5.43 -12.02 -77.64
CA ARG A 228 -5.10 -10.89 -78.53
C ARG A 228 -6.29 -10.48 -79.39
N LEU A 229 -6.65 -9.21 -79.32
CA LEU A 229 -7.75 -8.63 -80.09
C LEU A 229 -7.20 -7.77 -81.24
N GLY A 230 -6.97 -8.39 -82.38
CA GLY A 230 -6.47 -7.73 -83.58
C GLY A 230 -5.82 -8.70 -84.54
N ARG A 231 -5.48 -8.21 -85.71
CA ARG A 231 -4.78 -8.95 -86.75
C ARG A 231 -3.84 -7.98 -87.47
N LEU A 232 -2.54 -8.25 -87.45
CA LEU A 232 -1.56 -7.51 -88.22
C LEU A 232 -1.06 -8.37 -89.38
N PRO A 233 -0.67 -7.77 -90.52
CA PRO A 233 -0.08 -8.50 -91.64
C PRO A 233 1.16 -9.33 -91.24
N ASP A 234 1.92 -8.84 -90.25
CA ASP A 234 3.13 -9.46 -89.72
C ASP A 234 2.85 -10.48 -88.59
N ARG A 235 1.70 -10.36 -87.91
CA ARG A 235 1.31 -11.22 -86.78
C ARG A 235 -0.18 -11.51 -86.85
N ALA A 236 -0.52 -12.57 -87.58
CA ALA A 236 -1.89 -13.05 -87.69
C ALA A 236 -2.33 -13.75 -86.40
N VAL A 237 -3.52 -13.40 -85.91
CA VAL A 237 -4.20 -14.05 -84.79
C VAL A 237 -5.35 -14.87 -85.35
N ASP A 238 -5.58 -16.05 -84.79
CA ASP A 238 -6.65 -16.94 -85.22
C ASP A 238 -8.02 -16.45 -84.78
N TRP A 239 -9.03 -16.71 -85.62
CA TRP A 239 -10.41 -16.33 -85.37
C TRP A 239 -10.99 -16.84 -84.03
N PRO A 240 -10.71 -18.08 -83.58
CA PRO A 240 -11.15 -18.53 -82.27
C PRO A 240 -10.60 -17.68 -81.11
N GLU A 241 -9.36 -17.21 -81.19
CA GLU A 241 -8.75 -16.34 -80.18
C GLU A 241 -9.40 -14.95 -80.18
N ILE A 242 -9.62 -14.37 -81.37
CA ILE A 242 -10.34 -13.10 -81.52
C ILE A 242 -11.77 -13.20 -80.98
N ASN A 243 -12.46 -14.30 -81.26
CA ASN A 243 -13.83 -14.53 -80.77
C ASN A 243 -13.86 -14.72 -79.26
N ALA A 244 -12.87 -15.40 -78.68
CA ALA A 244 -12.72 -15.51 -77.23
C ALA A 244 -12.50 -14.14 -76.58
N ALA A 245 -11.63 -13.31 -77.16
CA ALA A 245 -11.41 -11.93 -76.71
C ALA A 245 -12.69 -11.08 -76.76
N TRP A 246 -13.47 -11.19 -77.84
CA TRP A 246 -14.79 -10.55 -77.95
C TRP A 246 -15.78 -11.07 -76.91
N GLY A 247 -15.79 -12.37 -76.63
CA GLY A 247 -16.62 -12.96 -75.57
C GLY A 247 -16.29 -12.38 -74.19
N GLN A 248 -14.99 -12.22 -73.88
CA GLN A 248 -14.54 -11.57 -72.64
C GLN A 248 -14.94 -10.09 -72.59
N ALA A 249 -14.82 -9.36 -73.71
CA ALA A 249 -15.22 -7.96 -73.79
C ALA A 249 -16.74 -7.75 -73.62
N VAL A 250 -17.55 -8.65 -74.18
CA VAL A 250 -19.01 -8.63 -74.01
C VAL A 250 -19.40 -8.98 -72.58
N LEU A 251 -18.77 -9.99 -71.97
CA LEU A 251 -19.02 -10.36 -70.58
C LEU A 251 -18.68 -9.20 -69.64
N LEU A 252 -17.56 -8.52 -69.86
CA LEU A 252 -17.19 -7.33 -69.11
C LEU A 252 -18.25 -6.22 -69.22
N LEU A 253 -18.74 -5.99 -70.44
CA LEU A 253 -19.79 -5.00 -70.70
C LEU A 253 -21.10 -5.36 -69.99
N ASP A 254 -21.49 -6.63 -70.00
CA ASP A 254 -22.67 -7.11 -69.30
C ASP A 254 -22.54 -6.99 -67.78
N VAL A 255 -21.40 -7.38 -67.21
CA VAL A 255 -21.12 -7.25 -65.77
C VAL A 255 -21.12 -5.79 -65.32
N THR A 256 -20.49 -4.89 -66.10
CA THR A 256 -20.49 -3.45 -65.80
C THR A 256 -21.88 -2.85 -65.93
N PHE A 257 -22.66 -3.26 -66.93
CA PHE A 257 -24.04 -2.82 -67.11
C PHE A 257 -24.96 -3.28 -65.97
N ASN A 258 -24.91 -4.56 -65.60
CA ASN A 258 -25.69 -5.11 -64.49
C ASN A 258 -25.29 -4.48 -63.15
N SER A 259 -23.99 -4.18 -62.96
CA SER A 259 -23.51 -3.48 -61.76
C SER A 259 -24.06 -2.06 -61.66
N CYS A 260 -24.21 -1.34 -62.78
CA CYS A 260 -24.84 -0.01 -62.79
C CYS A 260 -26.34 -0.06 -62.52
N ILE A 261 -27.07 -1.04 -63.07
CA ILE A 261 -28.51 -1.20 -62.84
C ILE A 261 -28.81 -1.54 -61.37
N ASN A 262 -28.01 -2.41 -60.75
CA ASN A 262 -28.23 -2.79 -59.36
C ASN A 262 -27.99 -1.63 -58.38
N ALA A 263 -27.09 -0.70 -58.71
CA ALA A 263 -26.90 0.54 -57.94
C ALA A 263 -28.12 1.48 -57.98
N GLU A 264 -28.93 1.45 -59.05
CA GLU A 264 -30.19 2.21 -59.13
C GLU A 264 -31.28 1.63 -58.21
N ASN A 265 -31.34 0.30 -58.11
CA ASN A 265 -32.37 -0.41 -57.33
C ASN A 265 -32.17 -0.31 -55.80
N GLU A 266 -30.92 -0.16 -55.33
CA GLU A 266 -30.63 0.08 -53.90
C GLU A 266 -30.92 1.53 -53.47
N CYS A 267 -30.89 2.50 -54.40
CA CYS A 267 -31.07 3.92 -54.09
C CYS A 267 -32.53 4.42 -54.25
N SER A 268 -33.41 3.68 -54.93
CA SER A 268 -34.88 3.90 -54.87
C SER A 268 -35.67 2.71 -55.43
N PRO A 269 -36.59 2.09 -54.65
CA PRO A 269 -37.36 0.95 -55.12
C PRO A 269 -38.63 1.43 -55.83
N ARG A 270 -38.53 2.19 -56.92
CA ARG A 270 -39.71 2.45 -57.77
C ARG A 270 -39.40 2.48 -59.26
N LYS A 271 -39.88 1.41 -59.90
CA LYS A 271 -40.22 1.22 -61.32
C LYS A 271 -39.05 1.28 -62.30
N LEU A 272 -38.71 0.12 -62.85
CA LEU A 272 -38.54 -0.06 -64.30
C LEU A 272 -38.59 -1.55 -64.62
N GLN A 273 -39.82 -2.08 -64.62
CA GLN A 273 -40.13 -3.29 -65.39
C GLN A 273 -40.44 -2.82 -66.81
N THR A 274 -39.79 -3.48 -67.78
CA THR A 274 -39.96 -3.35 -69.23
C THR A 274 -39.57 -2.00 -69.84
N ASP A 275 -38.28 -1.82 -70.19
CA ASP A 275 -37.84 -1.10 -71.40
C ASP A 275 -36.32 -1.23 -71.69
N CYS A 276 -35.65 -2.27 -71.17
CA CYS A 276 -34.19 -2.36 -71.16
C CYS A 276 -33.56 -2.96 -72.44
N TYR A 277 -34.31 -3.15 -73.53
CA TYR A 277 -33.80 -3.71 -74.80
C TYR A 277 -33.60 -2.65 -75.90
N GLY A 278 -33.27 -1.41 -75.50
CA GLY A 278 -33.06 -0.28 -76.41
C GLY A 278 -31.59 0.01 -76.72
N LYS A 279 -31.20 -0.12 -78.00
CA LYS A 279 -29.89 0.29 -78.55
C LYS A 279 -29.60 1.77 -78.20
N SER A 280 -28.40 2.07 -77.69
CA SER A 280 -27.82 3.41 -77.39
C SER A 280 -27.76 3.90 -75.92
N PHE A 281 -27.88 3.01 -74.93
CA PHE A 281 -27.99 3.44 -73.54
C PHE A 281 -26.69 3.56 -72.72
N LEU A 282 -25.60 2.86 -73.05
CA LEU A 282 -24.39 2.87 -72.19
C LEU A 282 -23.82 4.27 -71.95
N TYR A 283 -23.68 5.07 -73.02
CA TYR A 283 -23.13 6.42 -72.89
C TYR A 283 -24.14 7.41 -72.27
N LYS A 284 -25.45 7.22 -72.52
CA LYS A 284 -26.51 8.13 -72.06
C LYS A 284 -26.95 7.88 -70.62
N GLY A 285 -26.96 6.63 -70.17
CA GLY A 285 -27.30 6.24 -68.80
C GLY A 285 -26.23 6.66 -67.79
N GLN A 286 -24.95 6.38 -68.09
CA GLN A 286 -23.84 6.75 -67.20
C GLN A 286 -23.56 8.25 -67.17
N ALA A 287 -23.67 8.96 -68.30
CA ALA A 287 -23.50 10.42 -68.35
C ALA A 287 -24.61 11.19 -67.61
N ALA A 288 -25.79 10.56 -67.39
CA ALA A 288 -26.88 11.14 -66.62
C ALA A 288 -26.68 11.00 -65.09
N GLN A 289 -25.95 9.98 -64.63
CA GLN A 289 -25.65 9.75 -63.21
C GLN A 289 -24.35 10.39 -62.72
N ASN A 290 -23.32 10.46 -63.57
CA ASN A 290 -22.05 11.10 -63.25
C ASN A 290 -21.61 12.04 -64.38
N PRO A 291 -21.65 13.38 -64.21
CA PRO A 291 -21.26 14.33 -65.24
C PRO A 291 -19.76 14.23 -65.60
N ALA A 292 -18.97 13.51 -64.80
CA ALA A 292 -17.56 13.22 -65.06
C ALA A 292 -17.33 11.92 -65.87
N PHE A 293 -18.36 11.09 -66.12
CA PHE A 293 -18.19 9.89 -66.92
C PHE A 293 -17.89 10.25 -68.39
N ARG A 294 -16.68 9.94 -68.84
CA ARG A 294 -16.22 10.21 -70.20
C ARG A 294 -15.35 9.07 -70.69
N LEU A 295 -15.74 8.48 -71.82
CA LEU A 295 -14.85 7.57 -72.53
C LEU A 295 -13.62 8.34 -73.01
N LEU A 296 -12.44 7.72 -72.91
CA LEU A 296 -11.16 8.30 -73.30
C LEU A 296 -11.15 8.67 -74.79
N TYR A 297 -11.82 7.87 -75.61
CA TYR A 297 -11.94 8.05 -77.06
C TYR A 297 -13.42 8.12 -77.48
N ARG A 298 -13.76 9.07 -78.35
CA ARG A 298 -15.14 9.27 -78.81
C ARG A 298 -15.55 8.16 -79.78
N ILE A 299 -16.80 7.71 -79.66
CA ILE A 299 -17.40 6.69 -80.52
C ILE A 299 -18.50 7.35 -81.35
N ASN A 300 -18.31 7.38 -82.67
CA ASN A 300 -19.26 7.92 -83.63
C ASN A 300 -19.75 6.78 -84.55
N LYS A 301 -20.92 6.21 -84.23
CA LYS A 301 -21.49 5.05 -84.94
C LYS A 301 -20.49 3.88 -84.99
N ASP A 302 -19.93 3.59 -86.16
CA ASP A 302 -18.97 2.53 -86.42
C ASP A 302 -17.50 3.02 -86.42
N ARG A 303 -17.25 4.27 -86.02
CA ARG A 303 -15.92 4.89 -86.03
C ARG A 303 -15.49 5.31 -84.62
N LEU A 304 -14.22 5.04 -84.32
CA LEU A 304 -13.54 5.41 -83.08
C LEU A 304 -12.54 6.52 -83.37
N VAL A 305 -12.60 7.60 -82.58
CA VAL A 305 -11.80 8.81 -82.82
C VAL A 305 -10.66 8.90 -81.80
N GLN A 306 -9.42 8.95 -82.29
CA GLN A 306 -8.22 9.23 -81.51
C GLN A 306 -7.56 10.49 -82.07
N GLY A 307 -7.62 11.60 -81.31
CA GLY A 307 -7.17 12.91 -81.78
C GLY A 307 -7.96 13.36 -83.02
N ASN A 308 -7.25 13.59 -84.14
CA ASN A 308 -7.84 13.96 -85.44
C ASN A 308 -8.08 12.77 -86.37
N MET A 309 -7.82 11.54 -85.94
CA MET A 309 -7.93 10.34 -86.78
C MET A 309 -9.16 9.51 -86.41
N GLU A 310 -9.86 9.02 -87.43
CA GLU A 310 -11.00 8.10 -87.29
C GLU A 310 -10.63 6.70 -87.77
N TYR A 311 -10.94 5.69 -86.95
CA TYR A 311 -10.73 4.28 -87.26
C TYR A 311 -12.08 3.56 -87.29
N SER A 312 -12.37 2.80 -88.36
CA SER A 312 -13.62 2.04 -88.44
C SER A 312 -13.49 0.70 -87.70
N ALA A 313 -14.53 0.36 -86.92
CA ALA A 313 -14.67 -0.95 -86.29
C ALA A 313 -15.16 -2.03 -87.27
N LYS A 314 -15.59 -1.66 -88.48
CA LYS A 314 -15.94 -2.61 -89.54
C LYS A 314 -14.67 -3.17 -90.15
N MET A 315 -14.64 -4.49 -90.32
CA MET A 315 -13.56 -5.17 -91.04
C MET A 315 -13.76 -5.13 -92.56
N LEU A 316 -15.00 -5.12 -93.04
CA LEU A 316 -15.32 -5.06 -94.46
C LEU A 316 -14.82 -3.75 -95.06
N LEU A 317 -14.00 -3.82 -96.12
CA LEU A 317 -13.36 -2.68 -96.80
C LEU A 317 -12.38 -1.89 -95.90
N ASN A 318 -11.78 -2.54 -94.90
CA ASN A 318 -10.81 -1.94 -93.99
C ASN A 318 -9.50 -2.73 -94.00
N SER A 319 -8.38 -2.06 -93.76
CA SER A 319 -7.09 -2.75 -93.55
C SER A 319 -7.07 -3.39 -92.16
N GLU A 320 -6.46 -4.58 -92.04
CA GLU A 320 -6.33 -5.30 -90.77
C GLU A 320 -5.65 -4.44 -89.68
N GLU A 321 -4.68 -3.59 -90.05
CA GLU A 321 -4.00 -2.66 -89.15
C GLU A 321 -4.94 -1.58 -88.56
N ARG A 322 -5.72 -0.91 -89.42
CA ARG A 322 -6.69 0.12 -88.98
C ARG A 322 -7.80 -0.49 -88.13
N TRP A 323 -8.26 -1.69 -88.48
CA TRP A 323 -9.23 -2.43 -87.67
C TRP A 323 -8.65 -2.80 -86.31
N THR A 324 -7.42 -3.31 -86.26
CA THR A 324 -6.72 -3.62 -85.00
C THR A 324 -6.55 -2.39 -84.13
N LYS A 325 -6.21 -1.25 -84.73
CA LYS A 325 -6.12 0.02 -84.01
C LYS A 325 -7.47 0.45 -83.44
N ALA A 326 -8.56 0.24 -84.18
CA ALA A 326 -9.92 0.45 -83.67
C ALA A 326 -10.21 -0.47 -82.46
N MET A 327 -9.87 -1.76 -82.55
CA MET A 327 -10.08 -2.72 -81.46
C MET A 327 -9.29 -2.37 -80.19
N LYS A 328 -8.05 -1.88 -80.35
CA LYS A 328 -7.23 -1.41 -79.24
C LYS A 328 -7.80 -0.16 -78.57
N ILE A 329 -8.30 0.80 -79.36
CA ILE A 329 -9.02 1.98 -78.85
C ILE A 329 -10.28 1.56 -78.07
N LEU A 330 -10.99 0.54 -78.56
CA LEU A 330 -12.17 0.00 -77.87
C LEU A 330 -11.79 -0.61 -76.51
N LEU A 331 -10.74 -1.43 -76.43
CA LEU A 331 -10.24 -1.99 -75.17
C LEU A 331 -9.79 -0.90 -74.19
N ALA A 332 -9.14 0.15 -74.67
CA ALA A 332 -8.75 1.29 -73.84
C ALA A 332 -9.99 2.02 -73.27
N ASN A 333 -11.04 2.18 -74.06
CA ASN A 333 -12.32 2.71 -73.61
C ASN A 333 -12.98 1.81 -72.55
N LEU A 334 -12.96 0.50 -72.74
CA LEU A 334 -13.50 -0.47 -71.78
C LEU A 334 -12.72 -0.42 -70.45
N ARG A 335 -11.39 -0.39 -70.50
CA ARG A 335 -10.55 -0.21 -69.31
C ARG A 335 -10.84 1.09 -68.58
N GLY A 336 -10.95 2.20 -69.32
CA GLY A 336 -11.32 3.50 -68.75
C GLY A 336 -12.71 3.49 -68.11
N ALA A 337 -13.67 2.78 -68.72
CA ALA A 337 -15.01 2.60 -68.16
C ALA A 337 -14.99 1.80 -66.85
N ILE A 338 -14.21 0.72 -66.74
CA ILE A 338 -14.05 -0.05 -65.49
C ILE A 338 -13.57 0.86 -64.36
N VAL A 339 -12.50 1.62 -64.60
CA VAL A 339 -11.91 2.52 -63.58
C VAL A 339 -12.94 3.55 -63.12
N GLN A 340 -13.71 4.13 -64.05
CA GLN A 340 -14.73 5.12 -63.71
C GLN A 340 -15.94 4.51 -62.99
N VAL A 341 -16.38 3.30 -63.35
CA VAL A 341 -17.47 2.60 -62.66
C VAL A 341 -17.07 2.20 -61.25
N VAL A 342 -15.84 1.74 -61.06
CA VAL A 342 -15.31 1.37 -59.74
C VAL A 342 -15.13 2.61 -58.86
N ALA A 343 -14.65 3.72 -59.42
CA ALA A 343 -14.55 5.00 -58.72
C ALA A 343 -15.92 5.63 -58.40
N ALA A 344 -16.95 5.34 -59.19
CA ALA A 344 -18.31 5.84 -58.96
C ALA A 344 -19.08 5.01 -57.92
N ARG A 345 -18.59 3.82 -57.53
CA ARG A 345 -19.20 3.02 -56.47
C ARG A 345 -18.92 3.70 -55.12
N PRO A 346 -19.95 4.03 -54.31
CA PRO A 346 -19.71 4.61 -53.00
C PRO A 346 -18.89 3.63 -52.14
N PRO A 347 -17.96 4.12 -51.31
CA PRO A 347 -17.30 3.26 -50.33
C PRO A 347 -18.38 2.64 -49.45
N ALA A 348 -18.37 1.30 -49.34
CA ALA A 348 -19.31 0.60 -48.47
C ALA A 348 -19.12 1.14 -47.05
N SER A 349 -20.15 1.81 -46.53
CA SER A 349 -20.22 2.38 -45.18
C SER A 349 -20.34 1.30 -44.12
#